data_AF-A0A662CTW3-F1
#
_entry.id   AF-A0A662CTW3-F1
#
_cell.length_a   1.000
_cell.length_b   1.000
_cell.length_c   1.000
_cell.angle_alpha   90.00
_cell.angle_beta   90.00
_cell.angle_gamma   90.00
#
_symmetry.space_group_name_H-M   'P 1'
#
loop_
_entity.id
_entity.type
_entity.pdbx_description
1 polymer ?
#
loop_
_entity_poly.entity_id
_entity_poly.type
_entity_poly.pdbx_seq_one_letter_code
_entity_poly.pdbx_strand_id
1 'polypeptide(L)'
;LYSSFLIIKENISPLLRKGDFLRAYRMVLSLQSPINNFFDRVLVMVEDKRIRRNRLALLQQLKALFEDLADFSQIVIEGEKR
;
A
#
# COMPACT_ATOMS: atom_id res chain seq x y z
N LEU A 1 -3.18 0.10 -9.76
CA LEU A 1 -3.06 0.27 -8.30
C LEU A 1 -4.42 0.37 -7.60
N TYR A 2 -5.23 1.42 -7.83
CA TYR A 2 -6.48 1.63 -7.06
C TYR A 2 -7.44 0.43 -7.07
N SER A 3 -7.71 -0.17 -8.22
CA SER A 3 -8.60 -1.35 -8.30
C SER A 3 -8.06 -2.55 -7.51
N SER A 4 -6.76 -2.82 -7.60
CA SER A 4 -6.09 -3.88 -6.84
C SER A 4 -6.18 -3.64 -5.34
N PHE A 5 -6.02 -2.38 -4.91
CA PHE A 5 -6.18 -1.96 -3.53
C PHE A 5 -7.60 -2.24 -3.00
N LEU A 6 -8.64 -1.87 -3.75
CA LEU A 6 -10.03 -2.10 -3.33
C LEU A 6 -10.32 -3.60 -3.15
N ILE A 7 -9.94 -4.41 -4.13
CA ILE A 7 -10.12 -5.88 -4.07
C ILE A 7 -9.44 -6.44 -2.81
N ILE A 8 -8.20 -6.05 -2.55
CA ILE A 8 -7.46 -6.58 -1.41
C ILE A 8 -8.08 -6.11 -0.10
N LYS A 9 -8.42 -4.82 0.02
CA LYS A 9 -9.06 -4.26 1.22
C LYS A 9 -10.35 -4.99 1.59
N GLU A 10 -11.20 -5.29 0.61
CA GLU A 10 -12.45 -6.02 0.83
C GLU A 10 -12.21 -7.46 1.29
N ASN A 11 -11.20 -8.13 0.73
CA ASN A 11 -10.94 -9.55 0.99
C ASN A 11 -10.11 -9.81 2.25
N ILE A 12 -9.27 -8.87 2.72
CA ILE A 12 -8.49 -9.09 3.95
C ILE A 12 -9.34 -8.96 5.21
N SER A 13 -10.38 -8.12 5.21
CA SER A 13 -11.24 -7.89 6.37
C SER A 13 -11.81 -9.19 6.99
N PRO A 14 -12.39 -10.13 6.20
CA PRO A 14 -12.82 -11.41 6.75
C PRO A 14 -11.67 -12.33 7.19
N LEU A 15 -10.48 -12.23 6.60
CA LEU A 15 -9.32 -13.04 7.00
C LEU A 15 -8.78 -12.58 8.37
N LEU A 16 -8.68 -11.27 8.58
CA LEU A 16 -8.27 -10.69 9.85
C LEU A 16 -9.26 -11.04 10.98
N ARG A 17 -10.57 -10.96 10.72
CA ARG A 17 -11.59 -11.40 11.70
C ARG A 17 -11.49 -12.88 12.08
N LYS A 18 -10.97 -13.72 11.18
CA LYS A 18 -10.76 -15.16 11.42
C LYS A 18 -9.39 -15.49 12.00
N GLY A 19 -8.51 -14.51 12.18
CA GLY A 19 -7.12 -14.71 12.60
C GLY A 19 -6.22 -15.35 11.53
N ASP A 20 -6.64 -15.37 10.27
CA ASP A 20 -5.85 -15.92 9.15
C ASP A 20 -4.88 -14.86 8.61
N PHE A 21 -3.94 -14.46 9.46
CA PHE A 21 -2.96 -13.41 9.17
C PHE A 21 -2.03 -13.78 8.02
N LEU A 22 -1.68 -15.06 7.86
CA LEU A 22 -0.78 -15.50 6.80
C LEU A 22 -1.39 -15.28 5.41
N ARG A 23 -2.68 -15.58 5.23
CA ARG A 23 -3.37 -15.30 3.97
C ARG A 23 -3.57 -13.81 3.78
N ALA A 24 -3.96 -13.07 4.81
CA ALA A 24 -4.10 -11.62 4.73
C ALA A 24 -2.78 -10.95 4.30
N TYR A 25 -1.66 -11.37 4.89
CA TYR A 25 -0.33 -10.90 4.56
C TYR A 25 0.05 -11.22 3.11
N ARG A 26 -0.17 -12.46 2.64
CA ARG A 26 0.08 -12.84 1.23
C ARG A 26 -0.74 -12.00 0.25
N MET A 27 -1.99 -11.70 0.57
CA MET A 27 -2.82 -10.83 -0.26
C MET A 27 -2.24 -9.43 -0.33
N VAL A 28 -1.80 -8.88 0.79
CA VAL A 28 -1.22 -7.54 0.84
C VAL A 28 0.14 -7.46 0.14
N LEU A 29 0.98 -8.50 0.23
CA LEU A 29 2.22 -8.59 -0.54
C LEU A 29 1.98 -8.54 -2.06
N SER A 30 0.83 -9.00 -2.54
CA SER A 30 0.48 -8.89 -3.97
C SER A 30 0.34 -7.44 -4.45
N LEU A 31 0.23 -6.45 -3.53
CA LEU A 31 0.26 -5.02 -3.87
C LEU A 31 1.65 -4.52 -4.28
N GLN A 32 2.74 -5.26 -4.03
CA GLN A 32 4.09 -4.82 -4.34
C GLN A 32 4.24 -4.43 -5.83
N SER A 33 3.84 -5.33 -6.75
CA SER A 33 3.92 -5.07 -8.19
C SER A 33 3.08 -3.87 -8.65
N PRO A 34 1.77 -3.75 -8.30
CA PRO A 34 0.99 -2.58 -8.70
C PRO A 34 1.43 -1.28 -8.02
N ILE A 35 2.08 -1.34 -6.85
CA ILE A 35 2.70 -0.17 -6.20
C ILE A 35 3.94 0.27 -6.99
N ASN A 36 4.84 -0.66 -7.32
CA ASN A 36 6.04 -0.34 -8.11
C ASN A 36 5.66 0.26 -9.47
N ASN A 37 4.74 -0.40 -10.20
CA ASN A 37 4.23 0.11 -11.47
C ASN A 37 3.58 1.50 -11.36
N PHE A 38 2.99 1.83 -10.21
CA PHE A 38 2.46 3.17 -9.97
C PHE A 38 3.61 4.17 -9.86
N PHE A 39 4.63 3.90 -9.05
CA PHE A 39 5.77 4.82 -8.90
C PHE A 39 6.60 4.96 -10.19
N ASP A 40 6.72 3.89 -10.99
CA ASP A 40 7.42 3.94 -12.27
C ASP A 40 6.73 4.82 -13.32
N ARG A 41 5.38 4.91 -13.26
CA ARG A 41 4.58 5.54 -14.30
C ARG A 41 3.82 6.79 -13.86
N VAL A 42 3.80 7.09 -12.57
CA VAL A 42 2.96 8.14 -11.99
C VAL A 42 3.77 9.08 -11.12
N LEU A 43 4.00 10.29 -11.62
CA LEU A 43 4.62 11.37 -10.84
C LEU A 43 3.68 11.87 -9.74
N VAL A 44 3.96 11.62 -8.47
CA VAL A 44 3.05 12.02 -7.38
C VAL A 44 3.00 13.54 -7.21
N MET A 45 4.16 14.19 -7.25
CA MET A 45 4.34 15.62 -6.97
C MET A 45 4.13 16.51 -8.20
N VAL A 46 3.05 16.27 -8.95
CA VAL A 46 2.66 17.12 -10.08
C VAL A 46 2.16 18.50 -9.64
N GLU A 47 2.21 19.47 -10.57
CA GLU A 47 1.76 20.84 -10.36
C GLU A 47 0.25 20.94 -10.06
N ASP A 48 -0.56 20.16 -10.78
CA ASP A 48 -2.00 20.10 -10.56
C ASP A 48 -2.31 19.60 -9.14
N LYS A 49 -2.79 20.54 -8.31
CA LYS A 49 -3.10 20.29 -6.90
C LYS A 49 -4.24 19.28 -6.70
N ARG A 50 -5.17 19.13 -7.64
CA ARG A 50 -6.25 18.12 -7.56
C ARG A 50 -5.68 16.74 -7.79
N ILE A 51 -4.87 16.57 -8.84
CA ILE A 51 -4.23 15.28 -9.17
C ILE A 51 -3.26 14.87 -8.05
N ARG A 52 -2.42 15.79 -7.58
CA ARG A 52 -1.48 15.54 -6.47
C ARG A 52 -2.22 15.09 -5.21
N ARG A 53 -3.29 15.79 -4.81
CA ARG A 53 -4.09 15.40 -3.64
C ARG A 53 -4.71 14.01 -3.78
N ASN A 54 -5.23 13.67 -4.96
CA ASN A 54 -5.78 12.34 -5.21
C ASN A 54 -4.72 11.24 -5.06
N ARG A 55 -3.52 11.45 -5.62
CA ARG A 55 -2.40 10.50 -5.53
C ARG A 55 -1.92 10.33 -4.08
N LEU A 56 -1.77 11.43 -3.34
CA LEU A 56 -1.42 11.39 -1.92
C LEU A 56 -2.49 10.68 -1.08
N ALA A 57 -3.77 10.90 -1.35
CA ALA A 57 -4.86 10.21 -0.66
C ALA A 57 -4.85 8.70 -0.91
N LEU A 58 -4.47 8.25 -2.12
CA LEU A 58 -4.28 6.83 -2.41
C LEU A 58 -3.10 6.25 -1.60
N LEU A 59 -1.98 6.95 -1.55
CA LEU A 59 -0.81 6.51 -0.78
C LEU A 59 -1.09 6.45 0.72
N GLN A 60 -1.85 7.40 1.27
CA GLN A 60 -2.27 7.38 2.67
C GLN A 60 -3.17 6.18 2.98
N GLN A 61 -4.10 5.84 2.08
CA GLN A 61 -4.95 4.65 2.24
C GLN A 61 -4.15 3.35 2.18
N LEU A 62 -3.12 3.28 1.33
CA LEU A 62 -2.21 2.14 1.28
C LEU A 62 -1.41 2.04 2.59
N LYS A 63 -0.87 3.15 3.09
CA LYS A 63 -0.16 3.18 4.38
C LYS A 63 -1.03 2.64 5.51
N ALA A 64 -2.28 3.11 5.62
CA ALA A 64 -3.20 2.64 6.65
C ALA A 64 -3.47 1.12 6.55
N LEU A 65 -3.60 0.59 5.32
CA LEU A 65 -3.76 -0.85 5.10
C LEU A 65 -2.58 -1.67 5.63
N PHE A 66 -1.35 -1.17 5.49
CA PHE A 66 -0.15 -1.84 6.00
C PHE A 66 -0.05 -1.74 7.53
N GLU A 67 -0.42 -0.60 8.12
CA GLU A 67 -0.42 -0.41 9.58
C GLU A 67 -1.38 -1.36 10.29
N ASP A 68 -2.51 -1.72 9.66
CA ASP A 68 -3.44 -2.72 10.19
C ASP A 68 -2.86 -4.15 10.24
N LEU A 69 -1.76 -4.40 9.53
CA LEU A 69 -1.17 -5.75 9.37
C LEU A 69 0.12 -5.94 10.16
N ALA A 70 0.96 -4.91 10.21
CA ALA A 70 2.18 -4.92 11.00
C ALA A 70 2.68 -3.49 11.26
N ASP A 71 3.42 -3.33 12.36
CA ASP A 71 4.17 -2.09 12.60
C ASP A 71 5.42 -2.06 11.73
N PHE A 72 5.32 -1.38 10.60
CA PHE A 72 6.43 -1.19 9.66
C PHE A 72 7.38 -0.04 10.06
N SER A 73 7.13 0.68 11.15
CA SER A 73 8.00 1.77 11.62
C SER A 73 9.40 1.31 12.00
N GLN A 74 9.54 0.02 12.31
CA GLN A 74 10.80 -0.62 12.70
C GLN A 74 11.59 -1.21 11.52
N ILE A 75 11.04 -1.18 10.30
CA ILE A 75 11.79 -1.67 9.13
C ILE A 75 12.78 -0.59 8.69
N VAL A 76 14.04 -0.79 9.04
CA VAL A 76 15.17 -0.03 8.51
C VAL A 76 15.62 -0.69 7.21
N ILE A 77 15.53 0.05 6.10
CA ILE A 77 16.15 -0.37 4.84
C ILE A 77 17.64 0.02 4.96
N GLU A 78 18.55 -0.97 5.05
CA GLU A 78 19.99 -0.73 4.89
C GLU A 78 20.24 -0.29 3.44
N GLY A 79 20.20 1.02 3.20
CA GLY A 79 20.18 1.53 1.82
C GLY A 79 20.52 3.01 1.67
N GLU A 80 21.33 3.59 2.56
CA GLU A 80 22.06 4.83 2.28
C GLU A 80 23.48 4.71 2.83
N LYS A 81 24.36 4.01 2.11
CA LYS A 81 25.78 4.40 2.11
C LYS A 81 25.94 5.41 0.99
N ARG A 82 26.26 6.64 1.41
CA ARG A 82 26.61 7.83 0.61
C ARG A 82 27.44 7.52 -0.63
#